data_AF-A0A381XCT4-F1
#
_entry.id   AF-A0A381XCT4-F1
#
_cell.length_a   1.000
_cell.length_b   1.000
_cell.length_c   1.000
_cell.angle_alpha   90.00
_cell.angle_beta   90.00
_cell.angle_gamma   90.00
#
_symmetry.space_group_name_H-M   'P 1'
#
loop_
_entity.id
_entity.type
_entity.pdbx_description
1 polymer ?
#
loop_
_entity_poly.entity_id
_entity_poly.type
_entity_poly.pdbx_seq_one_letter_code
_entity_poly.pdbx_strand_id
1 'polypeptide(L)' 'MDDACLDYRLTAEERRQFDEQGFLVVADALDTTTVQKLTHAVDGVTNQWRPVYERERALKPHQPL' A
#
# COMPACT_ATOMS: atom_id res chain seq x y z
N MET A 1 -1.87 -25.05 5.06
CA MET A 1 -2.39 -24.13 4.04
C MET A 1 -2.15 -24.78 2.70
N ASP A 2 -3.15 -24.81 1.83
CA ASP A 2 -3.01 -25.37 0.49
C ASP A 2 -2.23 -24.37 -0.39
N ASP A 3 -1.06 -24.80 -0.86
CA ASP A 3 -0.12 -23.97 -1.62
C ASP A 3 -0.64 -23.61 -3.02
N ALA A 4 -1.69 -24.29 -3.50
CA ALA A 4 -2.29 -24.04 -4.81
C ALA A 4 -3.25 -22.83 -4.85
N CYS A 5 -3.48 -22.18 -3.70
CA CYS A 5 -4.36 -21.01 -3.57
C CYS A 5 -3.69 -19.68 -3.97
N LEU A 6 -2.36 -19.66 -4.14
CA LEU A 6 -1.60 -18.45 -4.43
C LEU A 6 -1.26 -18.39 -5.92
N ASP A 7 -2.07 -17.64 -6.68
CA ASP A 7 -1.86 -17.40 -8.12
C ASP A 7 -0.51 -16.71 -8.44
N TYR A 8 0.12 -16.09 -7.44
CA TYR A 8 1.37 -15.35 -7.58
C TYR A 8 2.40 -15.81 -6.56
N ARG A 9 2.96 -17.02 -6.78
CA ARG A 9 4.07 -17.52 -5.96
C ARG A 9 5.37 -16.80 -6.35
N LEU A 10 6.19 -16.50 -5.35
CA LEU A 10 7.56 -16.09 -5.57
C LEU A 10 8.29 -17.19 -6.35
N THR A 11 9.06 -16.79 -7.35
CA THR A 11 10.04 -17.68 -7.97
C THR A 11 11.08 -18.11 -6.93
N ALA A 12 11.80 -19.21 -7.20
CA ALA A 12 12.84 -19.69 -6.29
C ALA A 12 13.92 -18.62 -6.02
N GLU A 13 14.21 -17.78 -7.01
CA GLU A 13 15.17 -16.69 -6.90
C GLU A 13 14.64 -15.54 -6.03
N GLU A 14 13.41 -15.09 -6.27
CA GLU A 14 12.77 -14.06 -5.44
C GLU A 14 12.60 -14.52 -3.99
N ARG A 15 12.32 -15.82 -3.80
CA ARG A 15 12.23 -16.41 -2.46
C ARG A 15 13.59 -16.40 -1.77
N ARG A 16 14.66 -16.78 -2.47
CA ARG A 16 16.03 -16.72 -1.93
C ARG A 16 16.41 -15.29 -1.59
N GLN A 17 16.12 -14.32 -2.46
CA GLN A 17 16.39 -12.92 -2.20
C GLN A 17 15.66 -12.42 -0.94
N PHE A 18 14.39 -12.78 -0.79
CA PHE A 18 13.61 -12.45 0.40
C PHE A 18 14.21 -13.07 1.67
N ASP A 19 14.60 -14.36 1.62
CA ASP A 19 15.17 -15.06 2.77
C ASP A 19 16.56 -14.52 3.15
N GLU A 20 17.36 -14.04 2.19
CA GLU A 20 18.68 -13.45 2.44
C GLU A 20 18.64 -11.97 2.86
N GLN A 21 17.75 -11.17 2.27
CA GLN A 21 17.69 -9.71 2.46
C GLN A 21 16.64 -9.29 3.50
N GLY A 22 15.70 -10.19 3.83
CA GLY A 22 14.56 -9.92 4.71
C GLY A 22 13.42 -9.14 4.04
N PHE A 23 13.55 -8.80 2.77
CA PHE A 23 12.52 -8.12 1.97
C PHE A 23 12.69 -8.43 0.48
N LEU A 24 11.66 -8.15 -0.30
CA LEU A 24 11.66 -8.24 -1.76
C LEU A 24 10.95 -7.02 -2.33
N VAL A 25 11.56 -6.38 -3.33
CA VAL A 25 10.94 -5.27 -4.06
C VAL A 25 10.29 -5.84 -5.32
N VAL A 26 8.96 -5.70 -5.43
CA VAL A 26 8.22 -6.07 -6.64
C VAL A 26 7.91 -4.79 -7.41
N ALA A 27 8.61 -4.61 -8.53
CA ALA A 27 8.34 -3.50 -9.44
C ALA A 27 6.98 -3.67 -10.10
N ASP A 28 6.26 -2.56 -10.30
CA ASP A 28 4.97 -2.52 -11.00
C ASP A 28 3.94 -3.53 -10.46
N ALA A 29 3.97 -3.78 -9.14
CA ALA A 29 3.09 -4.74 -8.47
C ALA A 29 1.59 -4.43 -8.66
N LEU A 30 1.27 -3.18 -8.98
CA LEU A 30 -0.08 -2.71 -9.31
C LEU A 30 -0.02 -1.96 -10.64
N ASP A 31 -1.00 -2.22 -11.51
CA ASP A 31 -1.15 -1.44 -12.74
C ASP A 31 -1.60 0.00 -12.43
N THR A 32 -1.33 0.92 -13.37
CA THR A 32 -1.65 2.34 -13.20
C THR A 32 -3.12 2.62 -12.91
N THR A 33 -4.04 1.83 -13.46
CA THR A 33 -5.48 2.01 -13.24
C THR A 33 -5.85 1.63 -11.80
N THR A 34 -5.28 0.54 -11.29
CA THR A 34 -5.47 0.12 -9.90
C THR A 34 -4.88 1.14 -8.93
N VAL A 35 -3.68 1.68 -9.21
CA VAL A 35 -3.09 2.76 -8.42
C VAL A 35 -4.00 3.98 -8.37
N GLN A 36 -4.51 4.43 -9.52
CA GLN A 36 -5.42 5.60 -9.57
C GLN A 36 -6.70 5.39 -8.75
N LYS A 37 -7.31 4.21 -8.82
CA LYS A 37 -8.51 3.88 -8.03
C LYS A 37 -8.23 3.92 -6.53
N LEU A 38 -7.09 3.36 -6.10
CA LEU A 38 -6.69 3.36 -4.69
C LEU A 38 -6.39 4.78 -4.20
N THR A 39 -5.66 5.58 -4.99
CA THR A 39 -5.40 6.99 -4.67
C THR A 39 -6.71 7.75 -4.43
N HIS A 40 -7.67 7.64 -5.36
CA HIS A 40 -8.97 8.30 -5.21
C HIS A 40 -9.74 7.82 -3.96
N ALA A 41 -9.71 6.52 -3.66
CA ALA A 41 -10.35 5.98 -2.47
C ALA A 41 -9.71 6.51 -1.18
N VAL A 42 -8.37 6.53 -1.13
CA VAL A 42 -7.61 7.05 0.02
C VAL A 42 -7.83 8.54 0.20
N ASP A 43 -7.87 9.31 -0.88
CA ASP A 43 -8.19 10.75 -0.84
C ASP A 43 -9.58 11.00 -0.28
N GLY A 44 -10.57 10.19 -0.68
CA GLY A 44 -11.94 10.27 -0.15
C GLY A 44 -12.00 10.04 1.37
N VAL A 45 -11.39 8.94 1.84
CA VAL A 45 -11.32 8.63 3.28
C VAL A 45 -10.55 9.72 4.03
N THR A 46 -9.43 10.16 3.47
CA THR A 46 -8.60 11.21 4.05
C THR A 46 -9.38 12.52 4.20
N ASN A 47 -10.04 12.98 3.15
CA ASN A 47 -10.81 14.22 3.17
C ASN A 47 -11.99 14.16 4.14
N GLN A 48 -12.60 12.99 4.29
CA GLN A 48 -13.69 12.78 5.24
C GLN A 48 -13.20 12.85 6.70
N TRP A 49 -12.13 12.14 7.03
CA TRP A 49 -11.72 11.92 8.43
C TRP A 49 -10.68 12.89 8.95
N ARG A 50 -9.87 13.49 8.07
CA ARG A 50 -8.79 14.41 8.46
C ARG A 50 -9.29 15.63 9.25
N PRO A 51 -10.37 16.34 8.85
CA PRO A 51 -10.85 17.50 9.61
C PRO A 51 -11.35 17.12 11.01
N VAL A 52 -11.90 15.91 11.16
CA VAL A 52 -12.35 15.37 12.45
C VAL A 52 -11.14 15.10 13.35
N TYR A 53 -10.17 14.34 12.84
CA TYR A 53 -8.94 14.02 13.55
C TYR A 53 -8.13 15.27 13.94
N GLU A 54 -8.00 16.24 13.05
CA GLU A 54 -7.27 17.49 13.31
C GLU A 54 -7.95 18.33 14.39
N ARG A 55 -9.29 18.40 14.38
CA ARG A 55 -10.07 19.09 15.41
C ARG A 55 -9.94 18.41 16.78
N GLU A 56 -10.11 17.09 16.84
CA GLU A 56 -10.07 16.34 18.10
C GLU A 56 -8.68 16.38 18.75
N ARG A 57 -7.62 16.47 17.96
CA ARG A 57 -6.24 16.46 18.44
C ARG A 57 -5.57 17.83 18.45
N ALA A 58 -6.30 18.91 18.13
CA ALA A 58 -5.76 20.26 17.97
C ALA A 58 -4.50 20.32 17.06
N LEU A 59 -4.47 19.49 16.02
CA LEU A 59 -3.37 19.43 15.07
C LEU A 59 -3.50 20.56 14.05
N LYS A 60 -2.36 21.09 13.59
CA LYS A 60 -2.35 22.04 12.47
C LYS A 60 -2.71 21.31 11.16
N PRO A 61 -3.45 21.95 10.24
CA PRO A 61 -3.74 21.39 8.94
C PRO A 61 -2.44 21.01 8.23
N HIS A 62 -2.36 19.76 7.76
CA HIS A 62 -1.23 19.33 6.95
C HIS A 62 -1.31 19.98 5.56
N GLN A 63 -0.32 20.81 5.19
CA GLN A 63 -0.14 21.25 3.80
C GLN A 63 0.65 20.17 3.05
N PRO A 64 0.06 19.46 2.08
CA PRO A 64 0.85 18.61 1.19
C PRO A 64 1.85 19.48 0.42
N LEU A 65 3.08 18.97 0.28
CA LEU A 65 4.16 19.56 -0.52
C LEU A 65 3.82 19.56 -2.00
#